data_AF-A0AAN6ECT4-F1
#
_entry.id   AF-A0AAN6ECT4-F1
#
_cell.length_a   1.000
_cell.length_b   1.000
_cell.length_c   1.000
_cell.angle_alpha   90.00
_cell.angle_beta   90.00
_cell.angle_gamma   90.00
#
_symmetry.space_group_name_H-M   'P 1'
#
loop_
_entity.id
_entity.type
_entity.pdbx_description
1 polymer ?
#
loop_
_entity_poly.entity_id
_entity_poly.type
_entity_poly.pdbx_seq_one_letter_code
_entity_poly.pdbx_strand_id
1 'polypeptide(L)'
;MKLLSEHIEKNQSGSVRLIAQEPEDIWHVYNLVQKGDQLKASTVRGVKSESKTGSVTTDRVRITLTVSIEDVFFDSHACALRINGRNIGESKYVALGQYHTLDLELNQPFTLSKP
;
A
#
# COMPACT_ATOMS: atom_id res chain seq x y z
N MET A 1 -10.15 6.54 -13.22
CA MET A 1 -8.91 5.77 -12.89
C MET A 1 -7.99 5.73 -14.09
N LYS A 2 -6.67 5.88 -13.89
CA LYS A 2 -5.67 5.80 -14.97
C LYS A 2 -4.80 4.55 -14.84
N LEU A 3 -4.78 3.73 -15.89
CA LEU A 3 -3.83 2.62 -16.05
C LEU A 3 -2.47 3.16 -16.53
N LEU A 4 -1.40 2.78 -15.83
CA LEU A 4 -0.02 3.15 -16.18
C LEU A 4 0.71 2.01 -16.89
N SER A 5 0.52 0.79 -16.43
CA SER A 5 1.12 -0.41 -17.01
C SER A 5 0.36 -1.64 -16.56
N GLU A 6 0.29 -2.65 -17.43
CA GLU A 6 -0.28 -3.95 -17.11
C GLU A 6 0.66 -5.07 -17.57
N HIS A 7 0.67 -6.15 -16.80
CA HIS A 7 1.35 -7.40 -17.15
C HIS A 7 0.50 -8.54 -16.62
N ILE A 8 -0.25 -9.21 -17.50
CA ILE A 8 -1.15 -10.30 -17.16
C ILE A 8 -0.75 -11.54 -17.95
N GLU A 9 -0.46 -12.63 -17.25
CA GLU A 9 -0.07 -13.90 -17.82
C GLU A 9 -1.29 -14.78 -18.14
N LYS A 10 -1.08 -15.83 -18.94
CA LYS A 10 -2.15 -16.75 -19.37
C LYS A 10 -2.78 -17.55 -18.22
N ASN A 11 -2.03 -17.72 -17.13
CA ASN A 11 -2.48 -18.37 -15.89
C ASN A 11 -3.28 -17.43 -14.97
N GLN A 12 -3.63 -16.21 -15.44
CA GLN A 12 -4.34 -15.18 -14.70
C GLN A 12 -3.55 -14.51 -13.57
N SER A 13 -2.28 -14.87 -13.38
CA SER A 13 -1.38 -14.11 -12.51
C SER A 13 -0.92 -12.85 -13.22
N GLY A 14 -0.53 -11.84 -12.46
CA GLY A 14 -0.06 -10.60 -13.06
C GLY A 14 0.00 -9.42 -12.11
N SER A 15 0.30 -8.27 -12.67
CA SER A 15 0.31 -7.00 -11.95
C SER A 15 -0.20 -5.86 -12.83
N VAL A 16 -0.90 -4.93 -12.20
CA VAL A 16 -1.39 -3.71 -12.81
C VAL A 16 -0.94 -2.51 -11.97
N ARG A 17 -0.44 -1.47 -12.63
CA ARG A 17 -0.06 -0.21 -12.00
C ARG A 17 -1.09 0.85 -12.36
N LEU A 18 -1.70 1.43 -11.35
CA LEU A 18 -2.87 2.29 -11.48
C LEU A 18 -2.67 3.61 -10.71
N ILE A 19 -3.41 4.63 -11.09
CA ILE A 19 -3.62 5.86 -10.30
C ILE A 19 -5.13 6.05 -10.13
N ALA A 20 -5.60 6.12 -8.89
CA ALA A 20 -6.96 6.57 -8.56
C ALA A 20 -6.99 8.10 -8.66
N GLN A 21 -7.86 8.66 -9.48
CA GLN A 21 -7.95 10.12 -9.73
C GLN A 21 -9.17 10.72 -9.03
N GLU A 22 -10.25 9.94 -8.93
CA GLU A 22 -11.53 10.36 -8.35
C GLU A 22 -11.90 9.47 -7.15
N PRO A 23 -12.69 9.96 -6.19
CA PRO A 23 -13.18 9.17 -5.05
C PRO A 23 -13.87 7.86 -5.48
N GLU A 24 -14.61 7.88 -6.58
CA GLU A 24 -15.26 6.71 -7.17
C GLU A 24 -14.24 5.65 -7.59
N ASP A 25 -13.03 6.05 -8.01
CA ASP A 25 -11.97 5.08 -8.33
C ASP A 25 -11.59 4.25 -7.10
N ILE A 26 -11.60 4.85 -5.90
CA ILE A 26 -11.28 4.15 -4.66
C ILE A 26 -12.29 3.03 -4.38
N TRP A 27 -13.57 3.27 -4.68
CA TRP A 27 -14.60 2.25 -4.65
C TRP A 27 -14.35 1.12 -5.66
N HIS A 28 -13.91 1.46 -6.87
CA HIS A 28 -13.53 0.43 -7.85
C HIS A 28 -12.32 -0.39 -7.37
N VAL A 29 -11.30 0.25 -6.79
CA VAL A 29 -10.15 -0.46 -6.21
C VAL A 29 -10.57 -1.41 -5.10
N TYR A 30 -11.49 -0.99 -4.22
CA TYR A 30 -12.01 -1.85 -3.15
C TYR A 30 -12.57 -3.17 -3.70
N ASN A 31 -13.29 -3.13 -4.82
CA ASN A 31 -13.85 -4.32 -5.47
C ASN A 31 -12.81 -5.17 -6.23
N LEU A 32 -11.68 -4.58 -6.62
CA LEU A 32 -10.60 -5.28 -7.32
C LEU A 32 -9.65 -6.01 -6.37
N VAL A 33 -9.45 -5.47 -5.18
CA VAL A 33 -8.48 -5.98 -4.20
C VAL A 33 -9.06 -7.16 -3.43
N GLN A 34 -8.30 -8.24 -3.29
CA GLN A 34 -8.70 -9.42 -2.53
C GLN A 34 -7.65 -9.83 -1.50
N LYS A 35 -8.09 -10.58 -0.49
CA LYS A 35 -7.20 -11.21 0.49
C LYS A 35 -6.26 -12.18 -0.24
N GLY A 36 -4.96 -12.09 0.05
CA GLY A 36 -3.92 -12.88 -0.63
C GLY A 36 -3.25 -12.15 -1.80
N ASP A 37 -3.87 -11.09 -2.34
CA ASP A 37 -3.22 -10.21 -3.31
C ASP A 37 -2.02 -9.49 -2.67
N GLN A 38 -1.18 -8.89 -3.51
CA GLN A 38 -0.09 -8.05 -3.07
C GLN A 38 -0.31 -6.61 -3.54
N LEU A 39 -0.14 -5.66 -2.63
CA LEU A 39 -0.24 -4.25 -2.94
C LEU A 39 1.08 -3.55 -2.68
N LYS A 40 1.59 -2.83 -3.67
CA LYS A 40 2.73 -1.93 -3.53
C LYS A 40 2.28 -0.48 -3.64
N ALA A 41 2.47 0.29 -2.58
CA ALA A 41 2.13 1.71 -2.55
C ALA A 41 3.11 2.51 -1.68
N SER A 42 3.09 3.83 -1.85
CA SER A 42 3.80 4.74 -0.95
C SER A 42 3.00 5.00 0.31
N THR A 43 3.68 5.05 1.45
CA THR A 43 3.11 5.32 2.77
C THR A 43 4.09 6.16 3.58
N VAL A 44 3.61 6.79 4.65
CA VAL A 44 4.46 7.51 5.61
C VAL A 44 4.63 6.68 6.87
N ARG A 45 5.88 6.56 7.36
CA ARG A 45 6.22 5.86 8.60
C ARG A 45 6.96 6.81 9.54
N GLY A 46 6.51 6.87 10.80
CA GLY A 46 7.26 7.51 11.88
C GLY A 46 8.41 6.61 12.33
N VAL A 47 9.64 7.08 12.19
CA VAL A 47 10.87 6.39 12.57
C VAL A 47 11.37 7.04 13.85
N LYS A 48 11.50 6.26 14.93
CA LYS A 48 12.06 6.74 16.19
C LYS A 48 13.57 6.65 16.12
N SER A 49 14.25 7.75 16.38
CA SER A 49 15.70 7.85 16.46
C SER A 49 16.07 8.26 17.87
N GLU A 50 16.97 7.51 18.52
CA GLU A 50 17.48 7.85 19.84
C GLU A 50 18.89 8.41 19.70
N SER A 51 19.12 9.62 20.23
CA SER A 51 20.44 10.25 20.22
C SER A 51 21.35 9.61 21.27
N LYS A 52 22.67 9.77 21.11
CA LYS A 52 23.66 9.35 22.13
C LYS A 52 23.46 10.01 23.50
N THR A 53 22.69 11.09 23.56
CA THR A 53 22.31 11.82 24.78
C THR A 53 20.97 11.37 25.36
N GLY A 54 20.34 10.33 24.82
CA GLY A 54 19.07 9.76 25.30
C GLY A 54 17.81 10.52 24.88
N SER A 55 17.92 11.46 23.94
CA SER A 55 16.75 12.16 23.39
C SER A 55 16.12 11.34 22.27
N VAL A 56 14.82 11.07 22.36
CA VAL A 56 14.07 10.35 21.31
C VAL A 56 13.36 11.35 20.41
N THR A 57 13.73 11.37 19.13
CA THR A 57 13.02 12.11 18.09
C THR A 57 12.23 11.15 17.21
N THR A 58 11.13 11.61 16.63
CA THR A 58 10.34 10.82 15.67
C THR A 58 10.30 11.56 14.34
N ASP A 59 10.95 10.99 13.33
CA ASP A 59 10.99 11.55 11.98
C ASP A 59 9.98 10.84 11.08
N ARG A 60 9.23 11.60 10.28
CA ARG A 60 8.27 11.03 9.33
C ARG A 60 8.94 10.82 7.98
N VAL A 61 9.08 9.57 7.57
CA VAL A 61 9.74 9.20 6.30
C VAL A 61 8.72 8.60 5.34
N ARG A 62 8.70 9.07 4.09
CA ARG A 62 7.92 8.46 3.02
C ARG A 62 8.67 7.24 2.48
N ILE A 63 8.01 6.09 2.46
CA ILE A 63 8.57 4.81 2.04
C ILE A 63 7.61 4.14 1.08
N THR A 64 8.11 3.26 0.22
CA THR A 64 7.29 2.40 -0.62
C THR A 64 7.37 0.99 -0.06
N LEU A 65 6.21 0.40 0.25
CA LEU A 65 6.13 -0.95 0.79
C LEU A 65 5.28 -1.82 -0.13
N THR A 66 5.62 -3.10 -0.16
CA THR A 66 4.77 -4.15 -0.74
C THR A 66 4.22 -4.98 0.40
N VAL A 67 2.89 -5.03 0.53
CA VAL A 67 2.21 -5.82 1.56
C VAL A 67 1.41 -6.95 0.92
N SER A 68 1.38 -8.11 1.57
CA SER A 68 0.39 -9.15 1.28
C SER A 68 -0.88 -8.84 2.07
N ILE A 69 -2.00 -8.75 1.35
CA ILE A 69 -3.26 -8.21 1.86
C ILE A 69 -3.95 -9.24 2.73
N GLU A 70 -4.22 -8.86 3.97
CA GLU A 70 -4.97 -9.69 4.93
C GLU A 70 -6.39 -9.16 5.15
N ASP A 71 -6.54 -7.85 5.30
CA ASP A 71 -7.82 -7.17 5.51
C ASP A 71 -7.90 -5.87 4.71
N VAL A 72 -9.12 -5.52 4.30
CA VAL A 72 -9.41 -4.32 3.51
C VAL A 72 -10.60 -3.59 4.14
N PHE A 73 -10.42 -2.31 4.42
CA PHE A 73 -11.42 -1.45 5.02
C PHE A 73 -11.70 -0.26 4.11
N PHE A 74 -12.95 -0.09 3.70
CA PHE A 74 -13.41 1.05 2.93
C PHE A 74 -14.26 1.96 3.80
N ASP A 75 -13.92 3.24 3.85
CA ASP A 75 -14.71 4.30 4.48
C ASP A 75 -15.51 5.02 3.38
N SER A 76 -16.83 4.81 3.37
CA SER A 76 -17.74 5.40 2.39
C SER A 76 -17.94 6.91 2.56
N HIS A 77 -17.68 7.47 3.75
CA HIS A 77 -17.83 8.90 4.01
C HIS A 77 -16.56 9.65 3.64
N ALA A 78 -15.40 9.08 3.96
CA ALA A 78 -14.09 9.66 3.63
C ALA A 78 -13.62 9.31 2.21
N CYS A 79 -14.32 8.39 1.52
CA CYS A 79 -13.91 7.78 0.26
C CYS A 79 -12.45 7.29 0.31
N ALA A 80 -12.10 6.63 1.42
CA ALA A 80 -10.74 6.20 1.72
C ALA A 80 -10.66 4.68 1.79
N LEU A 81 -9.60 4.11 1.21
CA LEU A 81 -9.33 2.68 1.24
C LEU A 81 -8.08 2.40 2.07
N ARG A 82 -8.27 1.62 3.13
CA ARG A 82 -7.23 1.20 4.06
C ARG A 82 -6.99 -0.30 3.90
N ILE A 83 -5.75 -0.67 3.65
CA ILE A 83 -5.35 -2.05 3.36
C ILE A 83 -4.34 -2.47 4.42
N ASN A 84 -4.71 -3.48 5.21
CA ASN A 84 -3.85 -4.07 6.22
C ASN A 84 -3.19 -5.33 5.67
N GLY A 85 -1.90 -5.47 5.92
CA GLY A 85 -1.16 -6.61 5.45
C GLY A 85 0.22 -6.72 6.07
N ARG A 86 0.91 -7.82 5.75
CA ARG A 86 2.30 -8.03 6.15
C ARG A 86 3.24 -7.54 5.07
N ASN A 87 4.29 -6.84 5.45
CA ASN A 87 5.35 -6.45 4.53
C ASN A 87 6.04 -7.70 3.96
N ILE A 88 6.08 -7.82 2.64
CA ILE A 88 6.74 -8.92 1.93
C ILE A 88 7.97 -8.45 1.13
N GLY A 89 8.26 -7.14 1.16
CA GLY A 89 9.42 -6.56 0.50
C GLY A 89 10.51 -6.12 1.47
N GLU A 90 11.72 -5.95 0.95
CA GLU A 90 12.81 -5.33 1.70
C GLU A 90 12.52 -3.84 1.94
N SER A 91 12.69 -3.40 3.19
CA SER A 91 12.57 -2.00 3.57
C SER A 91 13.55 -1.68 4.68
N LYS A 92 14.10 -0.46 4.65
CA LYS A 92 15.02 0.04 5.68
C LYS A 92 14.33 0.28 7.03
N TYR A 93 13.02 0.47 7.03
CA TYR A 93 12.26 0.96 8.19
C TYR A 93 11.17 0.02 8.67
N VAL A 94 10.83 -1.00 7.88
CA VAL A 94 9.80 -1.99 8.21
C VAL A 94 10.37 -3.37 7.92
N ALA A 95 10.42 -4.22 8.94
CA ALA A 95 10.97 -5.55 8.79
C ALA A 95 10.08 -6.42 7.89
N LEU A 96 10.66 -7.47 7.31
CA LEU A 96 9.90 -8.45 6.55
C LEU A 96 8.95 -9.21 7.49
N GLY A 97 7.71 -9.43 7.05
CA GLY A 97 6.64 -10.04 7.85
C GLY A 97 5.96 -9.09 8.85
N GLN A 98 6.47 -7.88 9.06
CA GLN A 98 5.86 -6.91 9.96
C GLN A 98 4.55 -6.36 9.36
N TYR A 99 3.53 -6.21 10.21
CA TYR A 99 2.27 -5.60 9.79
C TYR A 99 2.44 -4.12 9.47
N HIS A 100 1.79 -3.69 8.40
CA HIS A 100 1.67 -2.29 8.04
C HIS A 100 0.32 -2.03 7.37
N THR A 101 -0.19 -0.83 7.58
CA THR A 101 -1.44 -0.35 6.99
C THR A 101 -1.12 0.63 5.88
N LEU A 102 -1.56 0.34 4.66
CA LEU A 102 -1.47 1.25 3.52
C LEU A 102 -2.80 1.99 3.36
N ASP A 103 -2.75 3.31 3.40
CA ASP A 103 -3.87 4.16 3.01
C ASP A 103 -3.66 4.56 1.54
N LEU A 104 -4.61 4.25 0.65
CA LEU A 104 -4.53 4.67 -0.75
C LEU A 104 -4.94 6.13 -0.89
N GLU A 105 -4.01 6.95 -1.37
CA GLU A 105 -4.21 8.36 -1.65
C GLU A 105 -4.60 8.59 -3.13
N LEU A 106 -5.46 9.57 -3.39
CA LEU A 106 -5.73 10.03 -4.75
C LEU A 106 -4.47 10.58 -5.41
N ASN A 107 -4.38 10.40 -6.73
CA ASN A 107 -3.29 10.82 -7.59
C ASN A 107 -1.91 10.23 -7.22
N GLN A 108 -1.88 9.20 -6.38
CA GLN A 108 -0.66 8.43 -6.09
C GLN A 108 -0.69 7.09 -6.83
N PRO A 109 0.41 6.69 -7.48
CA PRO A 109 0.48 5.41 -8.15
C PRO A 109 0.60 4.27 -7.13
N PHE A 110 -0.16 3.21 -7.38
CA PHE A 110 -0.02 1.94 -6.67
C PHE A 110 0.04 0.78 -7.67
N THR A 111 0.58 -0.35 -7.24
CA THR A 111 0.62 -1.58 -8.01
C THR A 111 -0.16 -2.65 -7.26
N LEU A 112 -1.15 -3.24 -7.94
CA LEU A 112 -1.86 -4.42 -7.47
C LEU A 112 -1.32 -5.62 -8.23
N SER A 113 -0.85 -6.63 -7.52
CA SER A 113 -0.39 -7.89 -8.08
C SER A 113 -1.24 -9.05 -7.57
N LYS A 114 -1.64 -9.92 -8.48
CA LYS A 114 -2.36 -11.17 -8.21
C LYS A 114 -1.43 -12.34 -8.52
N PRO A 115 -0.99 -13.12 -7.51
CA PRO A 115 -0.11 -14.26 -7.71
C PRO A 115 -0.79 -15.44 -8.40
#